data_AF-A0A971A8X5-F1
#
_entry.id   AF-A0A971A8X5-F1
#
_cell.length_a   1.000
_cell.length_b   1.000
_cell.length_c   1.000
_cell.angle_alpha   90.00
_cell.angle_beta   90.00
_cell.angle_gamma   90.00
#
_symmetry.space_group_name_H-M   'P 1'
#
loop_
_entity.id
_entity.type
_entity.pdbx_description
1 polymer ?
#
loop_
_entity_poly.entity_id
_entity_poly.type
_entity_poly.pdbx_seq_one_letter_code
_entity_poly.pdbx_strand_id
1 'polypeptide(L)'
;MSQLQISDIRHSASNNFSYFCANLLKLFILNELIHNDPLRIEDFNYQLPDEKIAKYPLAKRDESKLLIYKNGNISESKFSHISDILPENCLLVCNNTRVIHARLVFFKPTGARIEVFCLEPAVPSDYVLSLTSTTGCVWNCMVGNLKKWKEKSLSQTISIDNKDVQFTAERLSSNDNSHQIKFSWDNNGISFSEILEKIGELPIPPYLNRKTESSDKETYQTVYSKIEGSVAAPTAGLHFTDEVLMHLVKKKIEIEELTLHVGAGTFQPVKSEDIADHVMHTEAISVPLKTLKHIQNKLGNIIAVGTTSVRTLESLYYLGSSLNPTQGGLITNSQPLQDFSSRIKEIRDSEILKVGQWEPYLSNEISISAYDALQNIINYLEKRGQDTLHAETQILIKPGFQFRIINGMITNFHQPKSTLLLLVSAFVGEKWKEIYDYALENDFRFLSYGDSSVMMKPKQLFTH
;
A
#
# COMPACT_ATOMS: atom_id res chain seq x y z
N MET A 1 -52.87 -23.46 10.35
CA MET A 1 -51.73 -22.85 9.63
C MET A 1 -52.22 -22.43 8.26
N SER A 2 -52.50 -21.14 8.10
CA SER A 2 -53.09 -20.58 6.88
C SER A 2 -52.09 -20.57 5.73
N GLN A 3 -52.56 -20.70 4.49
CA GLN A 3 -51.76 -20.69 3.26
C GLN A 3 -50.82 -19.47 3.14
N LEU A 4 -51.10 -18.37 3.86
CA LEU A 4 -50.27 -17.17 3.96
C LEU A 4 -48.92 -17.37 4.68
N GLN A 5 -48.82 -18.28 5.66
CA GLN A 5 -47.52 -18.55 6.31
C GLN A 5 -46.60 -19.45 5.46
N ILE A 6 -47.15 -20.20 4.50
CA ILE A 6 -46.37 -21.10 3.63
C ILE A 6 -45.81 -20.34 2.42
N SER A 7 -46.49 -19.29 1.94
CA SER A 7 -45.97 -18.42 0.87
C SER A 7 -44.77 -17.60 1.32
N ASP A 8 -44.79 -17.05 2.55
CA ASP A 8 -43.72 -16.20 3.07
C ASP A 8 -42.42 -16.98 3.37
N ILE A 9 -42.55 -18.23 3.83
CA ILE A 9 -41.41 -19.14 4.04
C ILE A 9 -40.81 -19.60 2.70
N ARG A 10 -41.64 -19.82 1.67
CA ARG A 10 -41.15 -20.18 0.32
C ARG A 10 -40.47 -19.00 -0.38
N HIS A 11 -40.94 -17.77 -0.17
CA HIS A 11 -40.34 -16.57 -0.74
C HIS A 11 -39.00 -16.19 -0.08
N SER A 12 -38.85 -16.37 1.23
CA SER A 12 -37.56 -16.13 1.92
C SER A 12 -36.53 -17.22 1.61
N ALA A 13 -36.95 -18.49 1.49
CA ALA A 13 -36.09 -19.60 1.11
C ALA A 13 -35.62 -19.50 -0.36
N SER A 14 -36.48 -19.06 -1.29
CA SER A 14 -36.10 -18.87 -2.70
C SER A 14 -35.14 -17.69 -2.90
N ASN A 15 -35.31 -16.59 -2.16
CA ASN A 15 -34.39 -15.46 -2.19
C ASN A 15 -33.02 -15.81 -1.59
N ASN A 16 -32.98 -16.55 -0.47
CA ASN A 16 -31.72 -17.02 0.12
C ASN A 16 -31.00 -18.04 -0.78
N PHE A 17 -31.75 -18.93 -1.45
CA PHE A 17 -31.17 -19.87 -2.42
C PHE A 17 -30.64 -19.16 -3.67
N SER A 18 -31.36 -18.15 -4.18
CA SER A 18 -30.90 -17.32 -5.30
C SER A 18 -29.65 -16.52 -4.95
N TYR A 19 -29.57 -15.95 -3.74
CA TYR A 19 -28.40 -15.22 -3.25
C TYR A 19 -27.18 -16.14 -3.05
N PHE A 20 -27.42 -17.34 -2.52
CA PHE A 20 -26.39 -18.37 -2.38
C PHE A 20 -25.85 -18.82 -3.75
N CYS A 21 -26.74 -19.08 -4.71
CA CYS A 21 -26.39 -19.45 -6.08
C CYS A 21 -25.65 -18.31 -6.82
N ALA A 22 -26.06 -17.06 -6.65
CA ALA A 22 -25.38 -15.90 -7.24
C ALA A 22 -23.97 -15.70 -6.67
N ASN A 23 -23.78 -15.89 -5.36
CA ASN A 23 -22.46 -15.87 -4.73
C ASN A 23 -21.59 -17.06 -5.15
N LEU A 24 -22.16 -18.25 -5.31
CA LEU A 24 -21.45 -19.42 -5.83
C LEU A 24 -21.04 -19.23 -7.29
N LEU A 25 -21.91 -18.67 -8.12
CA LEU A 25 -21.60 -18.36 -9.51
C LEU A 25 -20.52 -17.27 -9.59
N LYS A 26 -20.60 -16.25 -8.73
CA LYS A 26 -19.56 -15.22 -8.63
C LYS A 26 -18.24 -15.82 -8.17
N LEU A 27 -18.24 -16.71 -7.17
CA LEU A 27 -17.04 -17.44 -6.74
C LEU A 27 -16.50 -18.33 -7.86
N PHE A 28 -17.36 -19.01 -8.61
CA PHE A 28 -16.98 -19.90 -9.70
C PHE A 28 -16.37 -19.12 -10.87
N ILE A 29 -16.99 -18.01 -11.27
CA ILE A 29 -16.45 -17.08 -12.28
C ILE A 29 -15.16 -16.44 -11.79
N LEU A 30 -15.07 -16.06 -10.51
CA LEU A 30 -13.85 -15.54 -9.90
C LEU A 30 -12.72 -16.58 -9.99
N ASN A 31 -13.02 -17.83 -9.65
CA ASN A 31 -12.07 -18.93 -9.67
C ASN A 31 -11.62 -19.24 -11.10
N GLU A 32 -12.54 -19.27 -12.07
CA GLU A 32 -12.21 -19.43 -13.48
C GLU A 32 -11.38 -18.25 -14.02
N LEU A 33 -11.75 -16.99 -13.75
CA LEU A 33 -11.00 -15.82 -14.22
C LEU A 33 -9.60 -15.74 -13.61
N ILE A 34 -9.45 -16.16 -12.35
CA ILE A 34 -8.16 -16.17 -11.66
C ILE A 34 -7.27 -17.32 -12.16
N HIS A 35 -7.82 -18.49 -12.49
CA HIS A 35 -7.04 -19.69 -12.80
C HIS A 35 -7.02 -20.12 -14.29
N ASN A 36 -7.79 -19.50 -15.19
CA ASN A 36 -7.86 -19.92 -16.60
C ASN A 36 -6.60 -19.61 -17.42
N ASP A 37 -5.70 -18.75 -16.93
CA ASP A 37 -4.36 -18.55 -17.49
C ASP A 37 -3.35 -18.31 -16.35
N PRO A 38 -2.61 -19.34 -15.90
CA PRO A 38 -1.79 -19.26 -14.71
C PRO A 38 -0.63 -18.28 -14.92
N LEU A 39 -0.59 -17.22 -14.11
CA LEU A 39 0.52 -16.26 -14.13
C LEU A 39 1.61 -16.78 -13.21
N ARG A 40 2.64 -17.41 -13.78
CA ARG A 40 3.75 -17.96 -13.00
C ARG A 40 4.70 -16.87 -12.55
N ILE A 41 5.01 -16.84 -11.25
CA ILE A 41 5.97 -15.84 -10.74
C ILE A 41 7.37 -16.02 -11.32
N GLU A 42 7.72 -17.25 -11.76
CA GLU A 42 9.00 -17.56 -12.39
C GLU A 42 9.24 -16.78 -13.68
N ASP A 43 8.17 -16.41 -14.41
CA ASP A 43 8.28 -15.62 -15.64
C ASP A 43 8.75 -14.19 -15.36
N PHE A 44 8.71 -13.77 -14.09
CA PHE A 44 9.19 -12.49 -13.55
C PHE A 44 10.47 -12.69 -12.74
N ASN A 45 11.34 -13.57 -13.22
CA ASN A 45 12.66 -13.79 -12.65
C ASN A 45 13.74 -13.16 -13.52
N TYR A 46 14.81 -12.70 -12.88
CA TYR A 46 16.04 -12.24 -13.51
C TYR A 46 17.19 -12.45 -12.53
N GLN A 47 18.43 -12.54 -13.03
CA GLN A 47 19.58 -12.68 -12.16
C GLN A 47 19.93 -11.33 -11.53
N LEU A 48 19.79 -11.24 -10.21
CA LEU A 48 20.22 -10.08 -9.44
C LEU A 48 21.45 -10.45 -8.59
N PRO A 49 22.67 -10.10 -9.02
CA PRO A 49 23.87 -10.32 -8.23
C PRO A 49 23.86 -9.46 -6.94
N ASP A 50 24.38 -10.01 -5.84
CA ASP A 50 24.42 -9.33 -4.54
C ASP A 50 25.20 -8.00 -4.60
N GLU A 51 26.22 -7.90 -5.46
CA GLU A 51 27.00 -6.68 -5.68
C GLU A 51 26.21 -5.54 -6.33
N LYS A 52 25.10 -5.84 -7.02
CA LYS A 52 24.20 -4.82 -7.58
C LYS A 52 23.23 -4.28 -6.52
N ILE A 53 23.12 -4.92 -5.35
CA ILE A 53 22.23 -4.46 -4.27
C ILE A 53 22.91 -3.35 -3.45
N ALA A 54 22.36 -2.14 -3.50
CA ALA A 54 22.86 -1.03 -2.70
C ALA A 54 22.49 -1.21 -1.21
N LYS A 55 23.50 -1.42 -0.36
CA LYS A 55 23.35 -1.54 1.10
C LYS A 55 23.15 -0.21 1.82
N TYR A 56 23.64 0.87 1.20
CA TYR A 56 23.57 2.25 1.69
C TYR A 56 23.24 3.18 0.53
N PRO A 57 22.57 4.33 0.78
CA PRO A 57 22.38 5.35 -0.23
C PRO A 57 23.70 6.05 -0.56
N LEU A 58 23.72 6.77 -1.68
CA LEU A 58 24.80 7.71 -1.95
C LEU A 58 24.79 8.86 -0.94
N ALA A 59 25.96 9.45 -0.67
CA ALA A 59 26.08 10.61 0.21
C ALA A 59 25.21 11.79 -0.25
N LYS A 60 25.14 12.00 -1.58
CA LYS A 60 24.14 12.84 -2.24
C LYS A 60 23.17 11.93 -2.99
N ARG A 61 21.93 11.85 -2.51
CA ARG A 61 20.97 10.84 -3.00
C ARG A 61 20.49 11.10 -4.43
N ASP A 62 20.47 12.35 -4.84
CA ASP A 62 20.10 12.81 -6.19
C ASP A 62 21.22 12.64 -7.24
N GLU A 63 22.43 12.26 -6.82
CA GLU A 63 23.49 11.81 -7.74
C GLU A 63 23.29 10.36 -8.21
N SER A 64 22.22 9.68 -7.77
CA SER A 64 21.87 8.34 -8.23
C SER A 64 21.54 8.34 -9.73
N LYS A 65 21.76 7.21 -10.39
CA LYS A 65 21.39 7.07 -11.80
C LYS A 65 19.86 7.10 -11.94
N LEU A 66 19.40 7.63 -13.05
CA LEU A 66 18.01 7.65 -13.46
C LEU A 66 17.88 7.00 -14.83
N LEU A 67 17.26 5.82 -14.89
CA LEU A 67 16.85 5.20 -16.14
C LEU A 67 15.57 5.87 -16.65
N ILE A 68 15.54 6.23 -17.92
CA ILE A 68 14.40 6.90 -18.55
C ILE A 68 13.82 5.94 -19.59
N TYR A 69 12.60 5.47 -19.35
CA TYR A 69 11.82 4.73 -20.33
C TYR A 69 10.66 5.59 -20.84
N LYS A 70 10.73 5.99 -22.11
CA LYS A 70 9.74 6.87 -22.75
C LYS A 70 9.48 6.43 -24.17
N ASN A 71 8.22 6.17 -24.50
CA ASN A 71 7.77 5.78 -25.85
C ASN A 71 8.59 4.60 -26.43
N GLY A 72 8.90 3.59 -25.61
CA GLY A 72 9.67 2.42 -26.03
C GLY A 72 11.19 2.60 -26.09
N ASN A 73 11.71 3.81 -25.83
CA ASN A 73 13.15 4.09 -25.82
C ASN A 73 13.70 4.11 -24.40
N ILE A 74 14.88 3.53 -24.22
CA ILE A 74 15.65 3.55 -22.98
C ILE A 74 16.79 4.57 -23.13
N SER A 75 16.98 5.40 -22.12
CA SER A 75 18.13 6.31 -21.98
C SER A 75 18.45 6.48 -20.50
N GLU A 76 19.53 7.18 -20.17
CA GLU A 76 19.94 7.40 -18.79
C GLU A 76 20.32 8.87 -18.51
N SER A 77 20.18 9.26 -17.24
CA SER A 77 20.61 10.55 -16.71
C SER A 77 20.94 10.38 -15.21
N LYS A 78 21.05 11.49 -14.50
CA LYS A 78 21.09 11.55 -13.03
C LYS A 78 19.74 11.98 -12.48
N PHE A 79 19.42 11.55 -11.28
CA PHE A 79 18.17 11.94 -10.62
C PHE A 79 18.07 13.45 -10.37
N SER A 80 19.21 14.13 -10.14
CA SER A 80 19.27 15.60 -10.00
C SER A 80 18.73 16.37 -11.23
N HIS A 81 18.70 15.74 -12.41
CA HIS A 81 18.14 16.32 -13.65
C HIS A 81 16.69 15.90 -13.92
N ILE A 82 16.00 15.24 -12.98
CA ILE A 82 14.66 14.72 -13.21
C ILE A 82 13.66 15.79 -13.64
N SER A 83 13.81 17.03 -13.17
CA SER A 83 12.96 18.16 -13.54
C SER A 83 13.03 18.53 -15.03
N ASP A 84 14.12 18.19 -15.72
CA ASP A 84 14.26 18.43 -17.16
C ASP A 84 13.69 17.28 -18.01
N ILE A 85 13.43 16.14 -17.40
CA ILE A 85 12.94 14.91 -18.06
C ILE A 85 11.42 14.81 -17.98
N LEU A 86 10.85 15.24 -16.84
CA LEU A 86 9.42 15.20 -16.59
C LEU A 86 8.66 16.18 -17.51
N PRO A 87 7.42 15.85 -17.91
CA PRO A 87 6.60 16.76 -18.70
C PRO A 87 6.30 18.05 -17.94
N GLU A 88 6.29 19.18 -18.63
CA GLU A 88 5.86 20.45 -18.05
C GLU A 88 4.43 20.35 -17.50
N ASN A 89 4.18 21.04 -16.37
CA ASN A 89 2.89 21.11 -15.68
C ASN A 89 2.33 19.75 -15.19
N CYS A 90 3.15 18.69 -15.15
CA CYS A 90 2.73 17.44 -14.54
C CYS A 90 2.53 17.58 -13.03
N LEU A 91 1.70 16.69 -12.48
CA LEU A 91 1.52 16.53 -11.05
C LEU A 91 2.28 15.30 -10.58
N LEU A 92 3.29 15.50 -9.72
CA LEU A 92 3.88 14.40 -8.96
C LEU A 92 3.00 14.09 -7.75
N VAL A 93 2.73 12.82 -7.51
CA VAL A 93 1.99 12.38 -6.33
C VAL A 93 2.85 11.44 -5.51
N CYS A 94 3.11 11.83 -4.26
CA CYS A 94 4.07 11.20 -3.37
C CYS A 94 3.40 10.59 -2.15
N ASN A 95 3.85 9.40 -1.73
CA ASN A 95 3.47 8.83 -0.44
C ASN A 95 4.28 9.49 0.69
N ASN A 96 3.62 10.22 1.58
CA ASN A 96 4.26 10.96 2.69
C ASN A 96 4.34 10.17 4.00
N THR A 97 4.11 8.85 3.95
CA THR A 97 4.26 7.99 5.12
C THR A 97 5.70 8.01 5.65
N ARG A 98 5.82 7.93 6.98
CA ARG A 98 7.08 7.91 7.73
C ARG A 98 7.23 6.56 8.41
N VAL A 99 8.41 5.97 8.30
CA VAL A 99 8.70 4.67 8.91
C VAL A 99 8.79 4.80 10.42
N ILE A 100 8.05 3.97 11.15
CA ILE A 100 8.07 3.93 12.62
C ILE A 100 9.09 2.90 13.13
N HIS A 101 9.52 3.05 14.38
CA HIS A 101 10.41 2.14 15.10
C HIS A 101 9.67 0.85 15.53
N ALA A 102 9.14 0.10 14.56
CA ALA A 102 8.18 -0.98 14.78
C ALA A 102 8.77 -2.31 15.31
N ARG A 103 10.09 -2.45 15.44
CA ARG A 103 10.70 -3.70 15.94
C ARG A 103 11.08 -3.57 17.41
N LEU A 104 10.28 -4.17 18.28
CA LEU A 104 10.50 -4.22 19.71
C LEU A 104 11.34 -5.45 20.09
N VAL A 105 12.27 -5.28 21.02
CA VAL A 105 13.12 -6.37 21.52
C VAL A 105 12.85 -6.58 23.01
N PHE A 106 12.63 -7.83 23.40
CA PHE A 106 12.49 -8.25 24.79
C PHE A 106 13.57 -9.27 25.14
N PHE A 107 14.12 -9.16 26.35
CA PHE A 107 15.06 -10.13 26.89
C PHE A 107 14.43 -10.86 28.08
N LYS A 108 14.40 -12.19 28.01
CA LYS A 108 13.96 -13.02 29.13
C LYS A 108 15.04 -13.08 30.22
N PRO A 109 14.69 -13.41 31.48
CA PRO A 109 15.68 -13.67 32.53
C PRO A 109 16.72 -14.75 32.17
N THR A 110 16.35 -15.67 31.28
CA THR A 110 17.24 -16.70 30.73
C THR A 110 18.25 -16.16 29.70
N GLY A 111 18.21 -14.87 29.36
CA GLY A 111 19.00 -14.25 28.30
C GLY A 111 18.42 -14.44 26.89
N ALA A 112 17.29 -15.14 26.74
CA ALA A 112 16.67 -15.34 25.43
C ALA A 112 16.09 -14.03 24.87
N ARG A 113 16.52 -13.66 23.66
CA ARG A 113 16.03 -12.51 22.89
C ARG A 113 14.77 -12.88 22.09
N ILE A 114 13.69 -12.15 22.30
CA ILE A 114 12.43 -12.25 21.57
C ILE A 114 12.23 -10.93 20.80
N GLU A 115 11.94 -11.02 19.51
CA GLU A 115 11.65 -9.86 18.67
C GLU A 115 10.15 -9.81 18.40
N VAL A 116 9.53 -8.66 18.60
CA VAL A 116 8.12 -8.41 18.25
C VAL A 116 8.11 -7.30 17.21
N PHE A 117 7.78 -7.65 15.98
CA PHE A 117 7.73 -6.71 14.86
C PHE A 117 6.27 -6.31 14.59
N CYS A 118 5.89 -5.10 14.99
CA CYS A 118 4.59 -4.51 14.75
C CYS A 118 4.37 -4.36 13.24
N LEU A 119 3.26 -4.88 12.72
CA LEU A 119 2.93 -4.83 11.29
C LEU A 119 1.89 -3.75 10.99
N GLU A 120 0.77 -3.83 11.71
CA GLU A 120 -0.39 -2.96 11.56
C GLU A 120 -1.21 -2.97 12.87
N PRO A 121 -1.90 -1.87 13.18
CA PRO A 121 -2.76 -1.78 14.34
C PRO A 121 -4.04 -2.62 14.14
N ALA A 122 -4.48 -3.26 15.20
CA ALA A 122 -5.72 -4.04 15.22
C ALA A 122 -6.78 -3.36 16.09
N VAL A 123 -6.40 -2.85 17.27
CA VAL A 123 -7.31 -2.14 18.19
C VAL A 123 -6.58 -0.99 18.91
N PRO A 124 -6.98 0.28 18.67
CA PRO A 124 -7.82 0.71 17.55
C PRO A 124 -7.13 0.38 16.21
N SER A 125 -7.91 0.15 15.14
CA SER A 125 -7.35 -0.14 13.80
C SER A 125 -6.85 1.11 13.07
N ASP A 126 -7.22 2.30 13.53
CA ASP A 126 -6.68 3.56 13.02
C ASP A 126 -5.26 3.78 13.56
N TYR A 127 -4.32 4.10 12.67
CA TYR A 127 -2.91 4.30 13.00
C TYR A 127 -2.69 5.47 13.97
N VAL A 128 -3.36 6.60 13.76
CA VAL A 128 -3.20 7.78 14.62
C VAL A 128 -3.74 7.48 16.00
N LEU A 129 -4.94 6.93 16.11
CA LEU A 129 -5.53 6.55 17.40
C LEU A 129 -4.68 5.50 18.12
N SER A 130 -4.10 4.55 17.39
CA SER A 130 -3.27 3.49 17.97
C SER A 130 -1.92 4.02 18.48
N LEU A 131 -1.23 4.82 17.67
CA LEU A 131 0.06 5.41 18.01
C LEU A 131 -0.05 6.45 19.14
N THR A 132 -1.16 7.19 19.21
CA THR A 132 -1.43 8.16 20.28
C THR A 132 -2.06 7.55 21.53
N SER A 133 -2.41 6.26 21.52
CA SER A 133 -3.02 5.60 22.69
C SER A 133 -2.06 5.66 23.89
N THR A 134 -2.61 5.98 25.06
CA THR A 134 -1.87 6.03 26.34
C THR A 134 -2.27 4.92 27.33
N THR A 135 -3.29 4.14 27.00
CA THR A 135 -3.85 3.10 27.90
C THR A 135 -3.58 1.67 27.40
N GLY A 136 -3.10 1.54 26.17
CA GLY A 136 -2.78 0.28 25.52
C GLY A 136 -3.32 0.20 24.09
N CYS A 137 -2.80 -0.75 23.33
CA CYS A 137 -3.20 -1.00 21.95
C CYS A 137 -2.95 -2.46 21.58
N VAL A 138 -3.62 -2.94 20.55
CA VAL A 138 -3.39 -4.27 19.97
C VAL A 138 -2.88 -4.10 18.56
N TRP A 139 -1.81 -4.83 18.23
CA TRP A 139 -1.22 -4.83 16.90
C TRP A 139 -1.07 -6.26 16.37
N ASN A 140 -1.25 -6.43 15.07
CA ASN A 140 -0.81 -7.62 14.37
C ASN A 140 0.72 -7.55 14.27
N CYS A 141 1.41 -8.59 14.74
CA CYS A 141 2.86 -8.62 14.84
C CYS A 141 3.46 -9.93 14.28
N MET A 142 4.64 -9.86 13.70
CA MET A 142 5.51 -11.04 13.55
C MET A 142 6.36 -11.21 14.79
N VAL A 143 6.58 -12.45 15.24
CA VAL A 143 7.39 -12.71 16.44
C VAL A 143 8.61 -13.57 16.11
N GLY A 144 9.79 -12.97 16.20
CA GLY A 144 11.08 -13.67 16.11
C GLY A 144 11.36 -14.49 17.36
N ASN A 145 11.93 -15.69 17.20
CA ASN A 145 12.20 -16.64 18.28
C ASN A 145 10.95 -17.05 19.09
N LEU A 146 9.77 -17.07 18.46
CA LEU A 146 8.49 -17.42 19.11
C LEU A 146 8.54 -18.70 19.97
N LYS A 147 9.26 -19.75 19.53
CA LYS A 147 9.42 -21.02 20.27
C LYS A 147 10.00 -20.83 21.68
N LYS A 148 10.69 -19.71 21.95
CA LYS A 148 11.27 -19.37 23.25
C LYS A 148 10.33 -18.52 24.13
N TRP A 149 9.22 -18.01 23.59
CA TRP A 149 8.17 -17.29 24.32
C TRP A 149 7.04 -18.24 24.72
N LYS A 150 7.16 -18.79 25.93
CA LYS A 150 6.23 -19.78 26.50
C LYS A 150 5.22 -19.14 27.47
N GLU A 151 5.59 -18.01 28.05
CA GLU A 151 4.82 -17.23 29.00
C GLU A 151 3.64 -16.52 28.32
N LYS A 152 2.65 -16.12 29.11
CA LYS A 152 1.50 -15.34 28.61
C LYS A 152 1.93 -13.94 28.14
N SER A 153 2.89 -13.35 28.84
CA SER A 153 3.38 -11.99 28.58
C SER A 153 4.90 -11.88 28.69
N LEU A 154 5.44 -10.86 28.05
CA LEU A 154 6.80 -10.36 28.21
C LEU A 154 6.72 -8.96 28.79
N SER A 155 7.59 -8.63 29.74
CA SER A 155 7.63 -7.30 30.32
C SER A 155 9.08 -6.81 30.45
N GLN A 156 9.26 -5.51 30.35
CA GLN A 156 10.54 -4.83 30.59
C GLN A 156 10.29 -3.44 31.16
N THR A 157 11.21 -2.98 32.00
CA THR A 157 11.20 -1.59 32.50
C THR A 157 11.95 -0.71 31.51
N ILE A 158 11.31 0.37 31.08
CA ILE A 158 11.84 1.32 30.10
C ILE A 158 11.89 2.71 30.73
N SER A 159 12.95 3.47 30.48
CA SER A 159 13.11 4.81 31.02
C SER A 159 12.79 5.84 29.94
N ILE A 160 11.68 6.57 30.08
CA ILE A 160 11.24 7.65 29.18
C ILE A 160 11.20 8.94 30.00
N ASP A 161 11.95 9.96 29.59
CA ASP A 161 12.05 11.26 30.29
C ASP A 161 12.31 11.14 31.81
N ASN A 162 13.25 10.27 32.18
CA ASN A 162 13.60 9.94 33.58
C ASN A 162 12.46 9.35 34.41
N LYS A 163 11.42 8.81 33.77
CA LYS A 163 10.37 8.02 34.41
C LYS A 163 10.53 6.57 33.98
N ASP A 164 10.54 5.69 34.96
CA ASP A 164 10.52 4.25 34.72
C ASP A 164 9.08 3.81 34.47
N VAL A 165 8.89 3.06 33.39
CA VAL A 165 7.60 2.58 32.90
C VAL A 165 7.70 1.07 32.72
N GLN A 166 6.75 0.34 33.27
CA GLN A 166 6.63 -1.10 33.08
C GLN A 166 5.86 -1.39 31.79
N PHE A 167 6.59 -1.68 30.71
CA PHE A 167 6.00 -2.00 29.42
C PHE A 167 5.83 -3.51 29.24
N THR A 168 4.63 -3.92 28.80
CA THR A 168 4.24 -5.34 28.68
C THR A 168 3.64 -5.63 27.31
N ALA A 169 4.03 -6.78 26.75
CA ALA A 169 3.45 -7.39 25.56
C ALA A 169 2.76 -8.71 25.94
N GLU A 170 1.46 -8.83 25.70
CA GLU A 170 0.65 -10.03 25.94
C GLU A 170 0.17 -10.60 24.61
N ARG A 171 0.36 -11.91 24.38
CA ARG A 171 -0.12 -12.58 23.17
C ARG A 171 -1.59 -12.96 23.33
N LEU A 172 -2.46 -12.46 22.45
CA LEU A 172 -3.90 -12.71 22.49
C LEU A 172 -4.30 -13.89 21.60
N SER A 173 -4.09 -13.75 20.29
CA SER A 173 -4.46 -14.72 19.27
C SER A 173 -3.31 -14.89 18.27
N SER A 174 -3.34 -15.94 17.46
CA SER A 174 -2.26 -16.27 16.54
C SER A 174 -2.80 -16.99 15.32
N ASN A 175 -2.42 -16.52 14.14
CA ASN A 175 -2.69 -17.16 12.85
C ASN A 175 -1.34 -17.33 12.14
N ASP A 176 -0.97 -18.55 11.74
CA ASP A 176 0.31 -18.92 11.09
C ASP A 176 1.53 -18.01 11.37
N ASN A 177 1.67 -16.91 10.64
CA ASN A 177 2.81 -15.98 10.73
C ASN A 177 2.50 -14.61 11.35
N SER A 178 1.27 -14.36 11.81
CA SER A 178 0.82 -13.10 12.42
C SER A 178 0.18 -13.35 13.79
N HIS A 179 0.60 -12.59 14.79
CA HIS A 179 0.16 -12.72 16.17
C HIS A 179 -0.44 -11.39 16.65
N GLN A 180 -1.63 -11.42 17.24
CA GLN A 180 -2.17 -10.24 17.91
C GLN A 180 -1.50 -10.08 19.26
N ILE A 181 -0.75 -8.99 19.41
CA ILE A 181 -0.05 -8.64 20.64
C ILE A 181 -0.72 -7.41 21.23
N LYS A 182 -1.19 -7.54 22.47
CA LYS A 182 -1.65 -6.43 23.29
C LYS A 182 -0.46 -5.81 23.99
N PHE A 183 -0.26 -4.53 23.77
CA PHE A 183 0.70 -3.70 24.49
C PHE A 183 0.00 -2.92 25.58
N SER A 184 0.61 -2.85 26.76
CA SER A 184 0.13 -2.12 27.92
C SER A 184 1.29 -1.61 28.76
N TRP A 185 1.12 -0.46 29.39
CA TRP A 185 2.10 0.16 30.29
C TRP A 185 1.40 0.91 31.42
N ASP A 186 2.15 1.18 32.49
CA ASP A 186 1.66 1.76 33.75
C ASP A 186 1.78 3.28 33.82
N ASN A 187 1.73 3.97 32.67
CA ASN A 187 1.82 5.43 32.61
C ASN A 187 0.94 6.03 31.50
N ASN A 188 -0.20 6.60 31.90
CA ASN A 188 -1.19 7.18 30.98
C ASN A 188 -0.76 8.52 30.37
N GLY A 189 0.42 9.04 30.70
CA GLY A 189 0.99 10.25 30.12
C GLY A 189 1.93 10.00 28.94
N ILE A 190 2.17 8.73 28.58
CA ILE A 190 3.09 8.31 27.51
C ILE A 190 2.29 7.59 26.44
N SER A 191 2.45 7.98 25.19
CA SER A 191 1.82 7.34 24.04
C SER A 191 2.57 6.08 23.59
N PHE A 192 1.91 5.26 22.77
CA PHE A 192 2.58 4.12 22.15
C PHE A 192 3.70 4.55 21.19
N SER A 193 3.53 5.66 20.46
CA SER A 193 4.58 6.19 19.57
C SER A 193 5.85 6.59 20.33
N GLU A 194 5.73 7.20 21.51
CA GLU A 194 6.86 7.54 22.38
C GLU A 194 7.61 6.28 22.84
N ILE A 195 6.87 5.21 23.16
CA ILE A 195 7.47 3.91 23.48
C ILE A 195 8.23 3.36 22.27
N LEU A 196 7.60 3.31 21.10
CA LEU A 196 8.23 2.82 19.87
C LEU A 196 9.51 3.61 19.56
N GLU A 197 9.47 4.93 19.61
CA GLU A 197 10.64 5.77 19.35
C GLU A 197 11.79 5.53 20.35
N LYS A 198 11.45 5.24 21.61
CA LYS A 198 12.45 5.02 22.65
C LYS A 198 13.14 3.67 22.57
N ILE A 199 12.37 2.58 22.42
CA ILE A 199 12.90 1.20 22.55
C ILE A 199 12.82 0.39 21.27
N GLY A 200 12.11 0.88 20.27
CA GLY A 200 11.97 0.22 18.98
C GLY A 200 13.20 0.42 18.09
N GLU A 201 13.49 -0.60 17.30
CA GLU A 201 14.44 -0.53 16.20
C GLU A 201 13.71 -0.15 14.91
N LEU A 202 14.31 0.73 14.11
CA LEU A 202 13.82 1.03 12.77
C LEU A 202 13.98 -0.22 11.89
N PRO A 203 12.90 -0.79 11.35
CA PRO A 203 12.99 -1.94 10.47
C PRO A 203 13.58 -1.53 9.11
N ILE A 204 14.64 -2.21 8.70
CA ILE A 204 15.20 -2.11 7.34
C ILE A 204 14.96 -3.42 6.57
N PRO A 205 14.90 -3.38 5.23
CA PRO A 205 14.65 -4.57 4.43
C PRO A 205 15.69 -5.66 4.67
N PRO A 206 15.29 -6.94 4.75
CA PRO A 206 16.19 -8.04 5.07
C PRO A 206 17.30 -8.23 4.03
N TYR A 207 17.03 -7.92 2.76
CA TYR A 207 18.01 -8.04 1.67
C TYR A 207 19.20 -7.07 1.77
N LEU A 208 19.15 -6.07 2.65
CA LEU A 208 20.33 -5.22 2.90
C LEU A 208 21.45 -5.98 3.62
N ASN A 209 21.13 -7.13 4.24
CA ASN A 209 22.08 -8.03 4.89
C ASN A 209 23.00 -7.32 5.91
N ARG A 210 22.44 -6.36 6.65
CA ARG A 210 23.09 -5.64 7.75
C ARG A 210 22.08 -5.27 8.83
N LYS A 211 22.58 -4.85 9.99
CA LYS A 211 21.73 -4.30 11.06
C LYS A 211 21.38 -2.84 10.77
N THR A 212 20.31 -2.38 11.40
CA THR A 212 19.94 -0.96 11.44
C THR A 212 21.03 -0.16 12.14
N GLU A 213 21.37 0.99 11.56
CA GLU A 213 22.36 1.94 12.08
C GLU A 213 21.68 3.28 12.41
N SER A 214 22.36 4.13 13.19
CA SER A 214 21.83 5.45 13.56
C SER A 214 21.55 6.34 12.35
N SER A 215 22.36 6.23 11.30
CA SER A 215 22.18 6.94 10.04
C SER A 215 20.88 6.57 9.32
N ASP A 216 20.37 5.34 9.48
CA ASP A 216 19.12 4.90 8.84
C ASP A 216 17.89 5.70 9.30
N LYS A 217 17.93 6.32 10.50
CA LYS A 217 16.83 7.16 11.00
C LYS A 217 16.52 8.35 10.08
N GLU A 218 17.54 8.83 9.37
CA GLU A 218 17.46 9.89 8.36
C GLU A 218 17.54 9.30 6.95
N THR A 219 18.53 8.42 6.77
CA THR A 219 18.68 7.34 5.78
C THR A 219 17.45 6.88 5.02
N TYR A 220 16.55 6.29 5.80
CA TYR A 220 15.46 5.47 5.34
C TYR A 220 14.13 6.21 5.45
N GLN A 221 14.18 7.52 5.21
CA GLN A 221 13.04 8.42 5.18
C GLN A 221 13.18 9.36 3.98
N THR A 222 12.03 9.75 3.41
CA THR A 222 11.98 10.79 2.37
C THR A 222 11.99 12.17 3.01
N VAL A 223 12.47 13.17 2.28
CA VAL A 223 12.50 14.58 2.74
C VAL A 223 11.11 15.17 3.01
N TYR A 224 10.06 14.55 2.45
CA TYR A 224 8.66 14.94 2.62
C TYR A 224 7.85 13.98 3.50
N SER A 225 8.49 13.03 4.19
CA SER A 225 7.81 12.11 5.12
C SER A 225 7.30 12.85 6.35
N LYS A 226 6.03 12.65 6.70
CA LYS A 226 5.34 13.39 7.78
C LYS A 226 4.46 12.50 8.64
N ILE A 227 3.73 11.57 8.04
CA ILE A 227 2.68 10.81 8.72
C ILE A 227 3.24 9.47 9.20
N GLU A 228 3.34 9.28 10.51
CA GLU A 228 3.81 8.03 11.10
C GLU A 228 2.83 6.88 10.87
N GLY A 229 3.35 5.72 10.46
CA GLY A 229 2.56 4.48 10.45
C GLY A 229 3.07 3.38 9.52
N SER A 230 4.06 3.64 8.66
CA SER A 230 4.61 2.55 7.84
C SER A 230 5.73 1.79 8.53
N VAL A 231 5.90 0.52 8.18
CA VAL A 231 7.11 -0.27 8.55
C VAL A 231 8.14 -0.35 7.42
N ALA A 232 7.82 0.21 6.26
CA ALA A 232 8.68 0.30 5.10
C ALA A 232 8.64 1.70 4.49
N ALA A 233 9.78 2.20 4.01
CA ALA A 233 9.86 3.50 3.39
C ALA A 233 9.30 3.47 1.95
N PRO A 234 8.70 4.56 1.45
CA PRO A 234 8.40 4.73 0.03
C PRO A 234 9.71 5.02 -0.72
N THR A 235 10.48 3.98 -1.03
CA THR A 235 11.90 4.08 -1.39
C THR A 235 12.20 4.89 -2.65
N ALA A 236 11.26 4.97 -3.59
CA ALA A 236 11.40 5.80 -4.79
C ALA A 236 11.50 7.30 -4.45
N GLY A 237 10.95 7.69 -3.30
CA GLY A 237 11.04 9.05 -2.77
C GLY A 237 12.38 9.39 -2.13
N LEU A 238 13.24 8.40 -1.86
CA LEU A 238 14.51 8.62 -1.16
C LEU A 238 15.52 9.41 -2.00
N HIS A 239 15.33 9.47 -3.32
CA HIS A 239 16.21 10.19 -4.24
C HIS A 239 15.97 11.70 -4.25
N PHE A 240 14.81 12.15 -3.75
CA PHE A 240 14.48 13.57 -3.70
C PHE A 240 15.27 14.27 -2.61
N THR A 241 15.88 15.39 -2.99
CA THR A 241 16.55 16.35 -2.13
C THR A 241 15.79 17.68 -2.18
N ASP A 242 16.05 18.57 -1.21
CA ASP A 242 15.47 19.92 -1.25
C ASP A 242 15.83 20.67 -2.54
N GLU A 243 17.04 20.43 -3.07
CA GLU A 243 17.49 21.01 -4.35
C GLU A 243 16.64 20.52 -5.53
N VAL A 244 16.38 19.20 -5.62
CA VAL A 244 15.49 18.64 -6.64
C VAL A 244 14.08 19.20 -6.51
N LEU A 245 13.53 19.27 -5.29
CA LEU A 245 12.20 19.83 -5.04
C LEU A 245 12.12 21.30 -5.50
N MET A 246 13.16 22.10 -5.22
CA MET A 246 13.24 23.47 -5.71
C MET A 246 13.28 23.56 -7.24
N HIS A 247 14.00 22.66 -7.93
CA HIS A 247 14.05 22.62 -9.39
C HIS A 247 12.72 22.23 -10.03
N LEU A 248 11.97 21.30 -9.41
CA LEU A 248 10.62 20.96 -9.85
C LEU A 248 9.67 22.17 -9.78
N VAL A 249 9.70 22.92 -8.68
CA VAL A 249 8.90 24.15 -8.52
C VAL A 249 9.26 25.18 -9.59
N LYS A 250 10.55 25.39 -9.90
CA LYS A 250 10.98 26.32 -10.97
C LYS A 250 10.46 25.92 -12.35
N LYS A 251 10.28 24.62 -12.60
CA LYS A 251 9.72 24.06 -13.83
C LYS A 251 8.18 23.97 -13.83
N LYS A 252 7.51 24.53 -12.81
CA LYS A 252 6.06 24.45 -12.63
C LYS A 252 5.55 23.00 -12.57
N ILE A 253 6.38 22.10 -12.06
CA ILE A 253 5.96 20.74 -11.73
C ILE A 253 5.41 20.78 -10.31
N GLU A 254 4.15 20.40 -10.18
CA GLU A 254 3.42 20.47 -8.92
C GLU A 254 3.56 19.15 -8.17
N ILE A 255 3.47 19.19 -6.84
CA ILE A 255 3.60 18.02 -5.97
C ILE A 255 2.41 17.97 -5.03
N GLU A 256 1.77 16.81 -4.97
CA GLU A 256 0.75 16.47 -3.98
C GLU A 256 1.20 15.27 -3.16
N GLU A 257 0.68 15.19 -1.95
CA GLU A 257 0.99 14.12 -1.00
C GLU A 257 -0.27 13.33 -0.66
N LEU A 258 -0.12 12.01 -0.61
CA LEU A 258 -1.09 11.07 -0.06
C LEU A 258 -0.41 10.16 0.97
N THR A 259 -1.18 9.43 1.75
CA THR A 259 -0.64 8.46 2.70
C THR A 259 -1.09 7.06 2.32
N LEU A 260 -0.13 6.13 2.24
CA LEU A 260 -0.36 4.69 2.26
C LEU A 260 0.51 4.09 3.36
N HIS A 261 -0.12 3.53 4.40
CA HIS A 261 0.59 2.81 5.44
C HIS A 261 0.92 1.40 4.95
N VAL A 262 2.21 1.13 4.87
CA VAL A 262 2.77 -0.10 4.31
C VAL A 262 3.15 -1.02 5.45
N GLY A 263 2.55 -2.21 5.49
CA GLY A 263 2.89 -3.29 6.42
C GLY A 263 4.13 -4.10 5.98
N ALA A 264 4.57 -5.07 6.78
CA ALA A 264 5.82 -5.82 6.48
C ALA A 264 5.70 -6.79 5.30
N GLY A 265 4.49 -7.02 4.80
CA GLY A 265 4.24 -7.82 3.60
C GLY A 265 5.06 -7.41 2.38
N THR A 266 5.39 -6.13 2.28
CA THR A 266 6.19 -5.56 1.19
C THR A 266 7.64 -6.05 1.19
N PHE A 267 8.14 -6.62 2.29
CA PHE A 267 9.52 -7.14 2.36
C PHE A 267 9.67 -8.59 1.89
N GLN A 268 8.58 -9.29 1.60
CA GLN A 268 8.64 -10.72 1.28
C GLN A 268 8.43 -10.96 -0.23
N PRO A 269 9.30 -11.77 -0.87
CA PRO A 269 9.03 -12.31 -2.20
C PRO A 269 7.74 -13.13 -2.21
N VAL A 270 7.12 -13.24 -3.38
CA VAL A 270 5.99 -14.14 -3.56
C VAL A 270 6.50 -15.58 -3.46
N LYS A 271 5.93 -16.36 -2.54
CA LYS A 271 6.32 -17.75 -2.28
C LYS A 271 5.52 -18.77 -3.09
N SER A 272 4.33 -18.39 -3.57
CA SER A 272 3.49 -19.26 -4.40
C SER A 272 4.02 -19.34 -5.84
N GLU A 273 3.81 -20.48 -6.49
CA GLU A 273 4.18 -20.65 -7.90
C GLU A 273 3.26 -19.84 -8.82
N ASP A 274 1.96 -19.86 -8.54
CA ASP A 274 0.95 -19.04 -9.20
C ASP A 274 0.65 -17.79 -8.36
N ILE A 275 0.48 -16.66 -9.04
CA ILE A 275 0.03 -15.40 -8.44
C ILE A 275 -1.40 -15.49 -7.92
N ALA A 276 -2.23 -16.36 -8.48
CA ALA A 276 -3.57 -16.64 -7.97
C ALA A 276 -3.59 -17.02 -6.49
N ASP A 277 -2.57 -17.76 -6.03
CA ASP A 277 -2.45 -18.26 -4.66
C ASP A 277 -1.80 -17.24 -3.70
N HIS A 278 -1.32 -16.11 -4.23
CA HIS A 278 -0.72 -15.06 -3.42
C HIS A 278 -1.80 -14.14 -2.84
N VAL A 279 -1.78 -13.94 -1.52
CA VAL A 279 -2.65 -12.98 -0.84
C VAL A 279 -1.89 -11.67 -0.60
N MET A 280 -2.40 -10.58 -1.17
CA MET A 280 -1.95 -9.22 -0.90
C MET A 280 -2.37 -8.78 0.49
N HIS A 281 -1.46 -8.11 1.18
CA HIS A 281 -1.77 -7.46 2.45
C HIS A 281 -2.69 -6.26 2.23
N THR A 282 -3.58 -6.03 3.19
CA THR A 282 -4.38 -4.82 3.24
C THR A 282 -3.52 -3.65 3.69
N GLU A 283 -3.66 -2.52 3.03
CA GLU A 283 -2.97 -1.29 3.37
C GLU A 283 -3.97 -0.14 3.51
N ALA A 284 -3.76 0.70 4.52
CA ALA A 284 -4.61 1.84 4.80
C ALA A 284 -4.19 3.05 3.95
N ILE A 285 -5.17 3.68 3.30
CA ILE A 285 -5.05 4.88 2.48
C ILE A 285 -5.63 6.07 3.24
N SER A 286 -4.94 7.20 3.17
CA SER A 286 -5.49 8.51 3.53
C SER A 286 -5.20 9.53 2.42
N VAL A 287 -6.24 10.20 1.90
CA VAL A 287 -6.10 11.23 0.84
C VAL A 287 -6.94 12.46 1.18
N PRO A 288 -6.33 13.65 1.36
CA PRO A 288 -7.06 14.88 1.58
C PRO A 288 -7.98 15.25 0.40
N LEU A 289 -9.14 15.84 0.70
CA LEU A 289 -10.11 16.32 -0.29
C LEU A 289 -9.49 17.32 -1.27
N LYS A 290 -8.61 18.20 -0.78
CA LYS A 290 -7.87 19.15 -1.64
C LYS A 290 -7.01 18.40 -2.68
N THR A 291 -6.38 17.31 -2.26
CA THR A 291 -5.49 16.50 -3.09
C THR A 291 -6.31 15.72 -4.11
N LEU A 292 -7.47 15.18 -3.73
CA LEU A 292 -8.42 14.55 -4.67
C LEU A 292 -8.86 15.52 -5.77
N LYS A 293 -9.25 16.75 -5.41
CA LYS A 293 -9.63 17.80 -6.38
C LYS A 293 -8.48 18.15 -7.30
N HIS A 294 -7.26 18.23 -6.78
CA HIS A 294 -6.08 18.55 -7.59
C HIS A 294 -5.72 17.40 -8.55
N ILE A 295 -5.72 16.15 -8.06
CA ILE A 295 -5.55 14.94 -8.89
C ILE A 295 -6.57 14.94 -10.03
N GLN A 296 -7.84 15.18 -9.74
CA GLN A 296 -8.91 15.25 -10.74
C GLN A 296 -8.64 16.32 -11.80
N ASN A 297 -8.19 17.51 -11.40
CA ASN A 297 -7.85 18.61 -12.30
C ASN A 297 -6.62 18.34 -13.18
N LYS A 298 -5.74 17.41 -12.78
CA LYS A 298 -4.47 17.10 -13.44
C LYS A 298 -4.48 15.78 -14.20
N LEU A 299 -5.64 15.09 -14.28
CA LEU A 299 -5.80 13.87 -15.09
C LEU A 299 -5.20 14.04 -16.49
N GLY A 300 -4.45 13.04 -16.94
CA GLY A 300 -3.69 13.10 -18.20
C GLY A 300 -2.24 13.58 -18.05
N ASN A 301 -1.85 14.13 -16.89
CA ASN A 301 -0.46 14.51 -16.60
C ASN A 301 -0.01 14.11 -15.17
N ILE A 302 -0.45 12.95 -14.66
CA ILE A 302 -0.11 12.48 -13.31
C ILE A 302 1.08 11.52 -13.35
N ILE A 303 2.07 11.76 -12.49
CA ILE A 303 3.23 10.88 -12.32
C ILE A 303 3.29 10.44 -10.86
N ALA A 304 3.14 9.13 -10.63
CA ALA A 304 3.23 8.57 -9.29
C ALA A 304 4.69 8.40 -8.85
N VAL A 305 5.02 8.82 -7.63
CA VAL A 305 6.33 8.57 -7.03
C VAL A 305 6.25 7.33 -6.14
N GLY A 306 6.72 6.21 -6.67
CA GLY A 306 6.72 4.91 -6.03
C GLY A 306 5.48 4.07 -6.30
N THR A 307 5.66 2.75 -6.24
CA THR A 307 4.59 1.75 -6.43
C THR A 307 3.46 1.85 -5.41
N THR A 308 3.74 2.38 -4.22
CA THR A 308 2.73 2.66 -3.19
C THR A 308 1.77 3.75 -3.67
N SER A 309 2.29 4.86 -4.19
CA SER A 309 1.50 5.94 -4.79
C SER A 309 0.71 5.45 -6.01
N VAL A 310 1.30 4.57 -6.84
CA VAL A 310 0.59 3.93 -7.97
C VAL A 310 -0.64 3.17 -7.47
N ARG A 311 -0.46 2.28 -6.48
CA ARG A 311 -1.57 1.48 -5.94
C ARG A 311 -2.64 2.35 -5.30
N THR A 312 -2.28 3.40 -4.57
CA THR A 312 -3.27 4.34 -4.00
C THR A 312 -4.05 5.03 -5.11
N LEU A 313 -3.38 5.63 -6.09
CA LEU A 313 -4.04 6.36 -7.17
C LEU A 313 -4.96 5.45 -7.97
N GLU A 314 -4.50 4.28 -8.39
CA GLU A 314 -5.34 3.36 -9.13
C GLU A 314 -6.51 2.81 -8.28
N SER A 315 -6.33 2.67 -6.96
CA SER A 315 -7.44 2.33 -6.05
C SER A 315 -8.52 3.41 -6.01
N LEU A 316 -8.18 4.70 -6.11
CA LEU A 316 -9.17 5.79 -6.13
C LEU A 316 -10.18 5.64 -7.26
N TYR A 317 -9.77 5.11 -8.42
CA TYR A 317 -10.70 4.85 -9.51
C TYR A 317 -11.78 3.84 -9.11
N TYR A 318 -11.40 2.73 -8.48
CA TYR A 318 -12.34 1.68 -8.08
C TYR A 318 -13.22 2.11 -6.90
N LEU A 319 -12.64 2.81 -5.92
CA LEU A 319 -13.40 3.44 -4.83
C LEU A 319 -14.45 4.43 -5.35
N GLY A 320 -14.08 5.26 -6.32
CA GLY A 320 -15.01 6.20 -6.94
C GLY A 320 -16.07 5.54 -7.81
N SER A 321 -15.72 4.42 -8.45
CA SER A 321 -16.65 3.62 -9.25
C SER A 321 -17.71 2.94 -8.39
N SER A 322 -17.33 2.43 -7.22
CA SER A 322 -18.29 1.81 -6.28
C SER A 322 -19.25 2.82 -5.63
N LEU A 323 -18.87 4.11 -5.61
CA LEU A 323 -19.68 5.22 -5.11
C LEU A 323 -20.61 5.84 -6.17
N ASN A 324 -20.65 5.32 -7.40
CA ASN A 324 -21.46 5.88 -8.48
C ASN A 324 -22.96 5.81 -8.17
N PRO A 325 -23.74 6.92 -8.28
CA PRO A 325 -25.18 6.91 -8.02
C PRO A 325 -26.03 6.19 -9.08
N THR A 326 -25.61 6.18 -10.36
CA THR A 326 -26.43 5.68 -11.48
C THR A 326 -26.18 4.20 -11.79
N GLN A 327 -25.00 3.69 -11.44
CA GLN A 327 -24.79 2.28 -11.26
C GLN A 327 -25.11 2.01 -9.80
N GLY A 328 -26.31 1.52 -9.47
CA GLY A 328 -26.53 0.88 -8.17
C GLY A 328 -25.33 -0.03 -7.94
N GLY A 329 -24.51 0.31 -6.94
CA GLY A 329 -23.09 -0.08 -6.88
C GLY A 329 -22.91 -1.55 -7.18
N LEU A 330 -21.78 -1.92 -7.81
CA LEU A 330 -21.34 -3.28 -8.16
C LEU A 330 -21.65 -4.32 -7.06
N ILE A 331 -22.91 -4.70 -6.98
CA ILE A 331 -23.50 -5.87 -6.38
C ILE A 331 -24.53 -6.30 -7.42
N THR A 332 -24.00 -6.91 -8.48
CA THR A 332 -24.64 -7.92 -9.35
C THR A 332 -26.05 -7.63 -9.85
N ASN A 333 -26.19 -7.43 -11.16
CA ASN A 333 -27.48 -7.46 -11.86
C ASN A 333 -28.25 -8.76 -11.58
N SER A 334 -29.34 -8.64 -10.81
CA SER A 334 -30.53 -9.50 -10.85
C SER A 334 -31.71 -8.77 -10.20
N GLN A 335 -32.32 -7.85 -10.95
CA GLN A 335 -33.67 -7.26 -10.79
C GLN A 335 -34.10 -6.56 -9.47
N PRO A 336 -35.00 -5.56 -9.57
CA PRO A 336 -35.28 -4.60 -8.50
C PRO A 336 -36.16 -5.22 -7.41
N LEU A 337 -35.55 -5.63 -6.30
CA LEU A 337 -36.26 -5.87 -5.05
C LEU A 337 -36.34 -4.56 -4.27
N GLN A 338 -37.54 -4.27 -3.75
CA GLN A 338 -37.99 -3.07 -3.04
C GLN A 338 -37.22 -2.72 -1.75
N ASP A 339 -36.01 -3.25 -1.54
CA ASP A 339 -35.18 -3.05 -0.36
C ASP A 339 -33.96 -2.14 -0.62
N PHE A 340 -34.07 -1.24 -1.60
CA PHE A 340 -33.01 -0.29 -1.96
C PHE A 340 -32.79 0.79 -0.88
N SER A 341 -33.79 1.04 -0.03
CA SER A 341 -33.71 2.04 1.05
C SER A 341 -33.04 1.53 2.33
N SER A 342 -33.02 0.21 2.55
CA SER A 342 -32.43 -0.44 3.73
C SER A 342 -30.92 -0.68 3.56
N ARG A 343 -30.44 -1.01 2.36
CA ARG A 343 -28.99 -1.16 2.08
C ARG A 343 -28.22 0.17 1.94
N ILE A 344 -28.86 1.21 1.41
CA ILE A 344 -28.34 2.59 1.52
C ILE A 344 -28.33 3.07 2.98
N LYS A 345 -29.08 2.40 3.87
CA LYS A 345 -29.03 2.63 5.31
C LYS A 345 -27.89 1.83 5.98
N GLU A 346 -27.54 0.64 5.50
CA GLU A 346 -26.41 -0.14 6.04
C GLU A 346 -25.04 0.47 5.72
N ILE A 347 -24.82 1.04 4.52
CA ILE A 347 -23.58 1.79 4.19
C ILE A 347 -23.45 3.10 5.00
N ARG A 348 -24.52 3.56 5.68
CA ARG A 348 -24.48 4.74 6.55
C ARG A 348 -23.82 4.46 7.90
N ASP A 349 -23.72 3.20 8.31
CA ASP A 349 -23.20 2.83 9.63
C ASP A 349 -21.85 2.09 9.49
N SER A 350 -20.75 2.87 9.45
CA SER A 350 -19.39 2.46 9.86
C SER A 350 -18.49 1.57 8.98
N GLU A 351 -18.74 1.32 7.69
CA GLU A 351 -17.76 0.57 6.87
C GLU A 351 -16.72 1.47 6.18
N ILE A 352 -15.44 1.14 6.40
CA ILE A 352 -14.28 1.73 5.70
C ILE A 352 -14.36 1.32 4.22
N LEU A 353 -14.21 2.27 3.30
CA LEU A 353 -14.19 1.98 1.87
C LEU A 353 -12.97 1.13 1.51
N LYS A 354 -13.15 0.08 0.70
CA LYS A 354 -12.07 -0.88 0.40
C LYS A 354 -12.02 -1.27 -1.06
N VAL A 355 -10.80 -1.45 -1.59
CA VAL A 355 -10.54 -2.11 -2.88
C VAL A 355 -10.01 -3.52 -2.65
N GLY A 356 -10.68 -4.51 -3.24
CA GLY A 356 -10.28 -5.91 -3.20
C GLY A 356 -9.12 -6.23 -4.14
N GLN A 357 -8.37 -7.30 -3.83
CA GLN A 357 -7.20 -7.72 -4.61
C GLN A 357 -7.49 -7.93 -6.10
N TRP A 358 -8.59 -8.63 -6.39
CA TRP A 358 -8.97 -9.03 -7.75
C TRP A 358 -9.98 -8.09 -8.41
N GLU A 359 -10.47 -7.09 -7.68
CA GLU A 359 -11.51 -6.17 -8.14
C GLU A 359 -11.24 -5.56 -9.52
N PRO A 360 -10.01 -5.13 -9.87
CA PRO A 360 -9.67 -4.61 -11.20
C PRO A 360 -9.96 -5.53 -12.39
N TYR A 361 -10.01 -6.84 -12.15
CA TYR A 361 -10.15 -7.87 -13.20
C TYR A 361 -11.57 -8.42 -13.30
N LEU A 362 -12.43 -8.10 -12.33
CA LEU A 362 -13.86 -8.45 -12.36
C LEU A 362 -14.69 -7.39 -13.07
N SER A 363 -14.12 -6.20 -13.19
CA SER A 363 -14.74 -4.98 -13.66
C SER A 363 -14.76 -4.81 -15.18
N ASN A 364 -15.07 -5.86 -15.94
CA ASN A 364 -15.23 -5.77 -17.40
C ASN A 364 -16.40 -4.84 -17.82
N GLU A 365 -17.17 -4.30 -16.86
CA GLU A 365 -18.28 -3.35 -17.06
C GLU A 365 -18.11 -2.00 -16.32
N ILE A 366 -16.93 -1.63 -15.79
CA ILE A 366 -16.78 -0.26 -15.25
C ILE A 366 -16.67 0.73 -16.41
N SER A 367 -17.78 1.43 -16.65
CA SER A 367 -18.00 2.32 -17.79
C SER A 367 -17.81 3.81 -17.47
N ILE A 368 -17.25 4.18 -16.32
CA ILE A 368 -17.10 5.60 -15.95
C ILE A 368 -15.68 6.11 -16.18
N SER A 369 -15.59 7.40 -16.46
CA SER A 369 -14.32 8.11 -16.59
C SER A 369 -13.59 8.19 -15.25
N ALA A 370 -12.27 8.35 -15.29
CA ALA A 370 -11.49 8.61 -14.09
C ALA A 370 -11.91 9.92 -13.39
N TYR A 371 -12.36 10.89 -14.18
CA TYR A 371 -12.90 12.15 -13.66
C TYR A 371 -14.14 11.92 -12.81
N ASP A 372 -15.10 11.13 -13.31
CA ASP A 372 -16.36 10.84 -12.60
C ASP A 372 -16.11 9.98 -11.37
N ALA A 373 -15.19 9.02 -11.45
CA ALA A 373 -14.79 8.22 -10.29
C ALA A 373 -14.27 9.13 -9.15
N LEU A 374 -13.32 10.02 -9.45
CA LEU A 374 -12.82 10.98 -8.47
C LEU A 374 -13.93 11.95 -7.99
N GLN A 375 -14.83 12.38 -8.88
CA GLN A 375 -15.96 13.23 -8.52
C GLN A 375 -16.89 12.55 -7.52
N ASN A 376 -17.13 11.24 -7.65
CA ASN A 376 -17.96 10.50 -6.72
C ASN A 376 -17.36 10.46 -5.31
N ILE A 377 -16.03 10.30 -5.20
CA ILE A 377 -15.33 10.39 -3.91
C ILE A 377 -15.45 11.79 -3.32
N ILE A 378 -15.20 12.84 -4.13
CA ILE A 378 -15.31 14.24 -3.71
C ILE A 378 -16.73 14.52 -3.17
N ASN A 379 -17.76 14.13 -3.93
CA ASN A 379 -19.16 14.28 -3.53
C ASN A 379 -19.49 13.50 -2.25
N TYR A 380 -18.93 12.30 -2.09
CA TYR A 380 -19.10 11.47 -0.90
C TYR A 380 -18.55 12.18 0.35
N LEU A 381 -17.34 12.74 0.26
CA LEU A 381 -16.70 13.46 1.37
C LEU A 381 -17.43 14.76 1.71
N GLU A 382 -17.79 15.56 0.69
CA GLU A 382 -18.49 16.83 0.88
C GLU A 382 -19.87 16.63 1.52
N LYS A 383 -20.63 15.61 1.10
CA LYS A 383 -21.92 15.27 1.71
C LYS A 383 -21.80 14.86 3.18
N ARG A 384 -20.65 14.32 3.59
CA ARG A 384 -20.36 13.88 4.96
C ARG A 384 -19.61 14.94 5.77
N GLY A 385 -19.26 16.08 5.17
CA GLY A 385 -18.44 17.11 5.82
C GLY A 385 -17.03 16.62 6.20
N GLN A 386 -16.51 15.61 5.50
CA GLN A 386 -15.18 15.06 5.73
C GLN A 386 -14.16 15.74 4.82
N ASP A 387 -12.97 16.04 5.34
CA ASP A 387 -11.89 16.67 4.59
C ASP A 387 -10.86 15.67 4.04
N THR A 388 -11.00 14.39 4.40
CA THR A 388 -10.03 13.34 4.13
C THR A 388 -10.74 12.02 3.83
N LEU A 389 -10.35 11.36 2.73
CA LEU A 389 -10.73 9.98 2.44
C LEU A 389 -9.89 9.04 3.29
N HIS A 390 -10.55 8.16 4.05
CA HIS A 390 -9.93 6.99 4.67
C HIS A 390 -10.46 5.74 3.99
N ALA A 391 -9.55 4.89 3.50
CA ALA A 391 -9.89 3.69 2.75
C ALA A 391 -8.84 2.60 2.94
N GLU A 392 -9.11 1.41 2.42
CA GLU A 392 -8.20 0.27 2.39
C GLU A 392 -7.98 -0.21 0.95
N THR A 393 -6.80 -0.77 0.69
CA THR A 393 -6.54 -1.44 -0.59
C THR A 393 -5.79 -2.74 -0.40
N GLN A 394 -6.19 -3.76 -1.16
CA GLN A 394 -5.43 -4.98 -1.40
C GLN A 394 -5.05 -5.12 -2.87
N ILE A 395 -5.15 -4.04 -3.66
CA ILE A 395 -5.05 -4.09 -5.12
C ILE A 395 -3.77 -4.77 -5.58
N LEU A 396 -3.92 -5.79 -6.42
CA LEU A 396 -2.80 -6.44 -7.11
C LEU A 396 -2.75 -5.91 -8.55
N ILE A 397 -1.67 -5.22 -8.89
CA ILE A 397 -1.42 -4.75 -10.26
C ILE A 397 -0.49 -5.76 -10.94
N LYS A 398 -1.00 -6.44 -11.96
CA LYS A 398 -0.30 -7.46 -12.75
C LYS A 398 -0.49 -7.21 -14.25
N PRO A 399 0.27 -7.88 -15.14
CA PRO A 399 0.07 -7.77 -16.58
C PRO A 399 -1.40 -7.92 -17.00
N GLY A 400 -1.82 -7.05 -17.93
CA GLY A 400 -3.22 -6.88 -18.32
C GLY A 400 -3.98 -5.78 -17.56
N PHE A 401 -3.40 -5.19 -16.50
CA PHE A 401 -4.02 -4.09 -15.76
C PHE A 401 -4.21 -2.83 -16.61
N GLN A 402 -5.39 -2.22 -16.50
CA GLN A 402 -5.71 -0.94 -17.16
C GLN A 402 -5.50 0.22 -16.19
N PHE A 403 -4.44 0.99 -16.39
CA PHE A 403 -4.19 2.21 -15.62
C PHE A 403 -5.19 3.29 -16.00
N ARG A 404 -5.85 3.87 -14.99
CA ARG A 404 -6.94 4.85 -15.15
C ARG A 404 -6.54 6.24 -14.69
N ILE A 405 -5.56 6.37 -13.79
CA ILE A 405 -5.17 7.66 -13.21
C ILE A 405 -3.77 8.07 -13.66
N ILE A 406 -2.78 7.19 -13.56
CA ILE A 406 -1.39 7.57 -13.79
C ILE A 406 -1.02 7.61 -15.27
N ASN A 407 -0.11 8.52 -15.63
CA ASN A 407 0.49 8.63 -16.96
C ASN A 407 1.99 8.29 -16.96
N GLY A 408 2.60 8.33 -15.78
CA GLY A 408 3.97 7.89 -15.54
C GLY A 408 4.16 7.44 -14.10
N MET A 409 5.31 6.84 -13.85
CA MET A 409 5.75 6.54 -12.50
C MET A 409 7.27 6.68 -12.36
N ILE A 410 7.70 7.06 -11.17
CA ILE A 410 9.10 7.02 -10.73
C ILE A 410 9.22 5.88 -9.73
N THR A 411 10.14 4.95 -9.94
CA THR A 411 10.34 3.80 -9.04
C THR A 411 11.78 3.29 -9.02
N ASN A 412 12.15 2.56 -7.97
CA ASN A 412 13.41 1.81 -7.94
C ASN A 412 13.34 0.55 -8.83
N PHE A 413 14.46 -0.16 -8.96
CA PHE A 413 14.47 -1.53 -9.44
C PHE A 413 14.08 -2.51 -8.32
N HIS A 414 13.25 -3.50 -8.63
CA HIS A 414 12.61 -4.38 -7.64
C HIS A 414 13.16 -5.79 -7.66
N GLN A 415 13.00 -6.54 -6.56
CA GLN A 415 13.45 -7.93 -6.50
C GLN A 415 12.81 -8.79 -7.61
N PRO A 416 13.54 -9.80 -8.13
CA PRO A 416 12.93 -10.83 -8.95
C PRO A 416 11.82 -11.53 -8.16
N LYS A 417 10.82 -12.04 -8.86
CA LYS A 417 9.69 -12.78 -8.26
C LYS A 417 8.92 -11.96 -7.20
N SER A 418 8.71 -10.66 -7.47
CA SER A 418 7.99 -9.76 -6.57
C SER A 418 6.75 -9.16 -7.24
N THR A 419 5.73 -8.84 -6.43
CA THR A 419 4.53 -8.12 -6.90
C THR A 419 4.84 -6.72 -7.41
N LEU A 420 5.92 -6.09 -6.94
CA LEU A 420 6.40 -4.81 -7.46
C LEU A 420 6.91 -4.94 -8.90
N LEU A 421 7.56 -6.05 -9.24
CA LEU A 421 7.98 -6.33 -10.61
C LEU A 421 6.77 -6.63 -11.51
N LEU A 422 5.73 -7.30 -11.01
CA LEU A 422 4.45 -7.47 -11.72
C LEU A 422 3.82 -6.11 -12.05
N LEU A 423 3.82 -5.17 -11.11
CA LEU A 423 3.31 -3.81 -11.32
C LEU A 423 4.11 -3.08 -12.41
N VAL A 424 5.44 -3.17 -12.36
CA VAL A 424 6.29 -2.60 -13.41
C VAL A 424 5.96 -3.22 -14.77
N SER A 425 5.91 -4.55 -14.84
CA SER A 425 5.54 -5.27 -16.06
C SER A 425 4.14 -4.89 -16.57
N ALA A 426 3.16 -4.70 -15.68
CA ALA A 426 1.84 -4.22 -16.07
C ALA A 426 1.91 -2.83 -16.74
N PHE A 427 2.81 -1.97 -16.26
CA PHE A 427 2.96 -0.63 -16.80
C PHE A 427 3.67 -0.61 -18.16
N VAL A 428 4.78 -1.33 -18.33
CA VAL A 428 5.61 -1.27 -19.55
C VAL A 428 5.44 -2.46 -20.51
N GLY A 429 4.64 -3.46 -20.15
CA GLY A 429 4.50 -4.72 -20.88
C GLY A 429 5.77 -5.57 -20.82
N GLU A 430 5.98 -6.43 -21.83
CA GLU A 430 7.16 -7.30 -21.97
C GLU A 430 8.50 -6.55 -21.96
N LYS A 431 8.49 -5.23 -22.21
CA LYS A 431 9.68 -4.37 -22.19
C LYS A 431 10.35 -4.24 -20.81
N TRP A 432 9.72 -4.73 -19.75
CA TRP A 432 10.34 -4.73 -18.42
C TRP A 432 11.68 -5.51 -18.42
N LYS A 433 11.78 -6.60 -19.19
CA LYS A 433 13.02 -7.41 -19.28
C LYS A 433 14.16 -6.57 -19.86
N GLU A 434 13.93 -5.95 -21.01
CA GLU A 434 14.89 -5.05 -21.67
C GLU A 434 15.35 -3.90 -20.75
N ILE A 435 14.43 -3.34 -19.94
CA ILE A 435 14.75 -2.27 -18.97
C ILE A 435 15.68 -2.79 -17.86
N TYR A 436 15.39 -3.97 -17.32
CA TYR A 436 16.18 -4.56 -16.23
C TYR A 436 17.54 -5.08 -16.73
N ASP A 437 17.58 -5.68 -17.92
CA ASP A 437 18.81 -6.12 -18.58
C ASP A 437 19.72 -4.91 -18.85
N TYR A 438 19.17 -3.83 -19.42
CA TYR A 438 19.92 -2.58 -19.60
C TYR A 438 20.48 -2.05 -18.28
N ALA A 439 19.67 -2.06 -17.21
CA ALA A 439 20.12 -1.60 -15.90
C ALA A 439 21.28 -2.46 -15.33
N LEU A 440 21.21 -3.79 -15.49
CA LEU A 440 22.28 -4.70 -15.08
C LEU A 440 23.57 -4.48 -15.87
N GLU A 441 23.45 -4.32 -17.19
CA GLU A 441 24.57 -4.11 -18.12
C GLU A 441 25.24 -2.74 -17.97
N ASN A 442 24.50 -1.73 -17.49
CA ASN A 442 24.97 -0.34 -17.37
C ASN A 442 25.16 0.09 -15.91
N ASP A 443 25.55 -0.84 -15.03
CA ASP A 443 25.97 -0.56 -13.65
C ASP A 443 24.98 0.24 -12.79
N PHE A 444 23.68 -0.01 -12.99
CA PHE A 444 22.67 0.47 -12.06
C PHE A 444 22.71 -0.35 -10.76
N ARG A 445 22.43 0.34 -9.66
CA ARG A 445 22.25 -0.23 -8.33
C ARG A 445 20.78 -0.51 -8.10
N PHE A 446 20.46 -1.59 -7.40
CA PHE A 446 19.10 -2.10 -7.27
C PHE A 446 18.53 -1.91 -5.86
N LEU A 447 17.20 -2.04 -5.76
CA LEU A 447 16.41 -2.02 -4.52
C LEU A 447 16.40 -0.66 -3.80
N SER A 448 16.08 -0.66 -2.49
CA SER A 448 15.73 0.54 -1.70
C SER A 448 16.68 1.72 -1.88
N TYR A 449 17.99 1.49 -1.74
CA TYR A 449 19.03 2.52 -1.80
C TYR A 449 19.75 2.58 -3.15
N GLY A 450 19.24 1.82 -4.13
CA GLY A 450 19.80 1.72 -5.46
C GLY A 450 19.62 3.00 -6.26
N ASP A 451 19.51 2.83 -7.57
CA ASP A 451 19.18 3.87 -8.51
C ASP A 451 17.67 3.85 -8.80
N SER A 452 17.23 4.78 -9.64
CA SER A 452 15.84 5.02 -9.94
C SER A 452 15.54 4.88 -11.43
N SER A 453 14.26 4.78 -11.73
CA SER A 453 13.73 4.75 -13.08
C SER A 453 12.50 5.65 -13.17
N VAL A 454 12.33 6.32 -14.31
CA VAL A 454 11.12 7.04 -14.67
C VAL A 454 10.55 6.39 -15.92
N MET A 455 9.30 5.96 -15.84
CA MET A 455 8.58 5.29 -16.93
C MET A 455 7.37 6.13 -17.28
N MET A 456 7.27 6.55 -18.54
CA MET A 456 6.16 7.38 -19.02
C MET A 456 5.52 6.75 -20.25
N LYS A 457 4.18 6.69 -20.23
CA LYS A 457 3.39 6.34 -21.42
C LYS A 457 3.19 7.57 -22.30
N PRO A 458 2.93 7.39 -23.61
CA PRO A 458 2.38 8.46 -24.43
C PRO A 458 1.13 9.03 -23.74
N LYS A 459 0.85 10.34 -23.90
CA LYS A 459 -0.37 10.95 -23.35
C LYS A 459 -1.59 10.15 -23.80
N GLN A 460 -2.23 9.46 -22.86
CA GLN A 460 -3.55 8.89 -23.09
C GLN A 460 -4.53 10.06 -23.03
N LEU A 461 -5.23 10.30 -24.13
CA LEU A 461 -6.40 11.17 -24.12
C LEU A 461 -7.47 10.43 -23.33
N PHE A 462 -7.63 10.75 -22.05
CA PHE A 462 -8.83 10.36 -21.32
C PHE A 462 -9.99 11.11 -21.97
N THR A 463 -10.81 10.42 -22.75
CA THR A 463 -12.00 11.02 -23.35
C THR A 463 -12.93 11.42 -22.21
N HIS A 464 -13.18 12.74 -22.11
CA HIS A 464 -14.17 13.34 -21.23
C HIS A 464 -15.59 12.86 -21.57
#